data_AF-A0A835G342-F1
#
_entry.id   AF-A0A835G342-F1
#
_cell.length_a   1.000
_cell.length_b   1.000
_cell.length_c   1.000
_cell.angle_alpha   90.00
_cell.angle_beta   90.00
_cell.angle_gamma   90.00
#
_symmetry.space_group_name_H-M   'P 1'
#
loop_
_entity.id
_entity.type
_entity.pdbx_description
1 polymer ?
#
loop_
_entity_poly.entity_id
_entity_poly.type
_entity_poly.pdbx_seq_one_letter_code
_entity_poly.pdbx_strand_id
1 'polypeptide(L)'
;MSTEDYPEFVELITKQQNSYEKIKTLQTNYKKDAVSRKTIDYLNKRIEALQSLWDEFRSNHEILKKYESAQRDHDYFRQDIFIITRSMFDETMQSMNQLRTKLINEPGFSGLLKPKILETPGTPQFDTTGVHQQIGDETDQYLSTLLRNQMCNFNALKRAVSKINLGDMTEKWQLQDQVNILRSKWESIDKIHWELSYLLQGNDKDYEAKFDHWSKSTTT
;
A
#
# COMPACT_ATOMS: atom_id res chain seq x y z
N MET A 1 32.44 -7.14 34.33
CA MET A 1 32.70 -7.34 32.89
C MET A 1 34.19 -7.20 32.67
N SER A 2 34.84 -8.17 32.03
CA SER A 2 36.28 -8.08 31.78
C SER A 2 36.59 -7.10 30.64
N THR A 3 37.85 -6.69 30.52
CA THR A 3 38.33 -5.83 29.42
C THR A 3 38.17 -6.50 28.05
N GLU A 4 38.16 -7.84 28.00
CA GLU A 4 37.99 -8.65 26.79
C GLU A 4 36.51 -8.83 26.41
N ASP A 5 35.59 -8.76 27.37
CA ASP A 5 34.14 -8.90 27.15
C ASP A 5 33.49 -7.63 26.57
N TYR A 6 34.10 -6.47 26.81
CA TYR A 6 33.51 -5.19 26.43
C TYR A 6 33.38 -4.98 24.90
N PRO A 7 34.39 -5.31 24.07
CA PRO A 7 34.26 -5.24 22.61
C PRO A 7 33.15 -6.13 22.07
N GLU A 8 33.01 -7.36 22.59
CA GLU A 8 31.96 -8.31 22.19
C GLU A 8 30.57 -7.74 22.53
N PHE A 9 30.41 -7.16 23.72
CA PHE A 9 29.17 -6.49 24.11
C PHE A 9 28.80 -5.34 23.16
N VAL A 10 29.76 -4.46 22.85
CA VAL A 10 29.52 -3.31 21.94
C VAL A 10 29.15 -3.79 20.54
N GLU A 11 29.79 -4.84 20.03
CA GLU A 11 29.46 -5.43 18.73
C GLU A 11 28.03 -5.99 18.72
N LEU A 12 27.64 -6.74 19.76
CA LEU A 12 26.30 -7.31 19.88
C LEU A 12 25.21 -6.24 19.99
N ILE A 13 25.45 -5.17 20.76
CA ILE A 13 24.53 -4.03 20.85
C ILE A 13 24.38 -3.34 19.49
N THR A 14 25.47 -3.17 18.75
CA THR A 14 25.43 -2.59 17.40
C THR A 14 24.60 -3.46 16.46
N LYS A 15 24.76 -4.80 16.51
CA LYS A 15 23.93 -5.74 15.74
C LYS A 15 22.45 -5.63 16.15
N GLN A 16 22.14 -5.54 17.44
CA GLN A 16 20.76 -5.35 17.89
C GLN A 16 20.14 -4.07 17.39
N GLN A 17 20.85 -2.95 17.44
CA GLN A 17 20.36 -1.67 16.92
C GLN A 17 20.04 -1.76 15.42
N ASN A 18 20.94 -2.38 14.64
CA ASN A 18 20.75 -2.56 13.21
C ASN A 18 19.54 -3.45 12.89
N SER A 19 19.37 -4.56 13.60
CA SER A 19 18.23 -5.46 13.40
C SER A 19 16.91 -4.82 13.83
N TYR A 20 16.91 -4.07 14.94
CA TYR A 20 15.75 -3.28 15.37
C TYR A 20 15.29 -2.29 14.30
N GLU A 21 16.20 -1.48 13.76
CA GLU A 21 15.84 -0.48 12.73
C GLU A 21 15.34 -1.13 11.43
N LYS A 22 15.90 -2.28 11.04
CA LYS A 22 15.41 -3.05 9.88
C LYS A 22 13.99 -3.57 10.12
N ILE A 23 13.71 -4.16 11.30
CA ILE A 23 12.37 -4.63 11.67
C ILE A 23 11.36 -3.48 11.67
N LYS A 24 11.71 -2.35 12.31
CA LYS A 24 10.89 -1.13 12.37
C LYS A 24 10.59 -0.56 10.98
N THR A 25 11.59 -0.54 10.10
CA THR A 25 11.45 -0.07 8.72
C THR A 25 10.51 -0.97 7.92
N LEU A 26 10.70 -2.29 8.00
CA LEU A 26 9.83 -3.27 7.32
C LEU A 26 8.37 -3.13 7.78
N GLN A 27 8.15 -3.01 9.10
CA GLN A 27 6.83 -2.79 9.66
C GLN A 27 6.21 -1.48 9.17
N THR A 28 6.96 -0.38 9.21
CA THR A 28 6.49 0.94 8.76
C THR A 28 6.10 0.91 7.28
N ASN A 29 6.95 0.31 6.45
CA ASN A 29 6.68 0.15 5.03
C ASN A 29 5.43 -0.71 4.81
N TYR A 30 5.25 -1.78 5.58
CA TYR A 30 4.08 -2.64 5.47
C TYR A 30 2.79 -1.90 5.85
N LYS A 31 2.82 -1.11 6.92
CA LYS A 31 1.66 -0.31 7.35
C LYS A 31 1.28 0.75 6.32
N LYS A 32 2.28 1.40 5.70
CA LYS A 32 2.09 2.46 4.69
C LYS A 32 1.70 1.92 3.31
N ASP A 33 2.15 0.73 2.95
CA ASP A 33 1.86 0.15 1.63
C ASP A 33 0.35 -0.07 1.47
N ALA A 34 -0.18 0.39 0.33
CA ALA A 34 -1.58 0.21 -0.02
C ALA A 34 -1.96 -1.28 -0.06
N VAL A 35 -3.19 -1.61 0.32
CA VAL A 35 -3.65 -3.01 0.40
C VAL A 35 -3.61 -3.70 -0.96
N SER A 36 -3.81 -2.96 -2.07
CA SER A 36 -3.68 -3.47 -3.44
C SER A 36 -2.28 -4.01 -3.78
N ARG A 37 -1.22 -3.50 -3.13
CA ARG A 37 0.15 -4.00 -3.31
C ARG A 37 0.46 -5.23 -2.44
N LYS A 38 -0.38 -5.56 -1.47
CA LYS A 38 -0.18 -6.65 -0.51
C LYS A 38 -0.68 -7.99 -1.07
N THR A 39 -0.14 -8.38 -2.22
CA THR A 39 -0.42 -9.67 -2.85
C THR A 39 0.13 -10.83 -2.00
N ILE A 40 -0.28 -12.07 -2.28
CA ILE A 40 0.22 -13.26 -1.57
C ILE A 40 1.75 -13.36 -1.68
N ASP A 41 2.32 -13.14 -2.87
CA ASP A 41 3.78 -13.16 -3.10
C ASP A 41 4.49 -12.07 -2.29
N TYR A 42 3.95 -10.85 -2.29
CA TYR A 42 4.46 -9.76 -1.46
C TYR A 42 4.44 -10.13 0.03
N LEU A 43 3.34 -10.71 0.51
CA LEU A 43 3.19 -11.09 1.92
C LEU A 43 4.17 -12.20 2.30
N ASN A 44 4.33 -13.22 1.46
CA ASN A 44 5.30 -14.31 1.69
C ASN A 44 6.72 -13.75 1.83
N LYS A 45 7.17 -12.93 0.86
CA LYS A 45 8.52 -12.33 0.88
C LYS A 45 8.77 -11.48 2.14
N ARG A 46 7.76 -10.73 2.58
CA ARG A 46 7.89 -9.90 3.80
C ARG A 46 7.82 -10.69 5.09
N ILE A 47 7.02 -11.74 5.15
CA ILE A 47 6.96 -12.67 6.28
C ILE A 47 8.33 -13.34 6.45
N GLU A 48 8.91 -13.86 5.37
CA GLU A 48 10.24 -14.50 5.38
C GLU A 48 11.33 -13.52 5.82
N ALA A 49 11.35 -12.31 5.26
CA ALA A 49 12.31 -11.29 5.65
C ALA A 49 12.17 -10.87 7.12
N LEU A 50 10.94 -10.70 7.61
CA LEU A 50 10.67 -10.32 9.00
C LEU A 50 11.08 -11.45 9.97
N GLN A 51 10.79 -12.70 9.63
CA GLN A 51 11.19 -13.87 10.41
C GLN A 51 12.72 -13.97 10.51
N SER A 52 13.43 -13.83 9.39
CA SER A 52 14.90 -13.90 9.38
C SER A 52 15.54 -12.80 10.24
N LEU A 53 15.03 -11.56 10.17
CA LEU A 53 15.51 -10.46 11.02
C LEU A 53 15.23 -10.71 12.51
N TRP A 54 14.07 -11.28 12.82
CA TRP A 54 13.68 -11.61 14.19
C TRP A 54 14.54 -12.74 14.77
N ASP A 55 14.83 -13.78 13.99
CA ASP A 55 15.66 -14.90 14.44
C ASP A 55 17.09 -14.45 14.74
N GLU A 56 17.66 -13.55 13.92
CA GLU A 56 18.95 -12.91 14.19
C GLU A 56 18.89 -12.07 15.47
N PHE A 57 17.90 -11.19 15.60
CA PHE A 57 17.73 -10.32 16.76
C PHE A 57 17.54 -11.11 18.07
N ARG A 58 16.77 -12.19 18.02
CA ARG A 58 16.56 -13.08 19.16
C ARG A 58 17.83 -13.83 19.53
N SER A 59 18.56 -14.36 18.55
CA SER A 59 19.81 -15.09 18.79
C SER A 59 20.85 -14.18 19.45
N ASN A 60 20.99 -12.94 18.95
CA ASN A 60 21.85 -11.93 19.57
C ASN A 60 21.41 -11.57 21.00
N HIS A 61 20.10 -11.46 21.25
CA HIS A 61 19.59 -11.20 22.59
C HIS A 61 19.93 -12.32 23.59
N GLU A 62 19.83 -13.58 23.18
CA GLU A 62 20.20 -14.71 24.07
C GLU A 62 21.67 -14.63 24.49
N ILE A 63 22.56 -14.20 23.60
CA ILE A 63 23.96 -13.96 23.95
C ILE A 63 24.07 -12.77 24.90
N LEU A 64 23.34 -11.68 24.65
CA LEU A 64 23.37 -10.47 25.48
C LEU A 64 22.90 -10.68 26.93
N LYS A 65 22.08 -11.69 27.21
CA LYS A 65 21.65 -12.02 28.59
C LYS A 65 22.82 -12.25 29.54
N LYS A 66 23.98 -12.72 29.05
CA LYS A 66 25.18 -12.89 29.89
C LYS A 66 25.69 -11.56 30.48
N TYR A 67 25.35 -10.44 29.87
CA TYR A 67 25.77 -9.10 30.29
C TYR A 67 24.69 -8.32 31.04
N GLU A 68 23.45 -8.83 31.11
CA GLU A 68 22.29 -8.11 31.65
C GLU A 68 22.52 -7.61 33.09
N SER A 69 23.12 -8.45 33.95
CA SER A 69 23.43 -8.08 35.33
C SER A 69 24.49 -6.97 35.44
N ALA A 70 25.47 -6.95 34.53
CA ALA A 70 26.56 -5.99 34.51
C ALA A 70 26.22 -4.69 33.77
N GLN A 71 25.23 -4.72 32.86
CA GLN A 71 24.86 -3.62 31.97
C GLN A 71 23.40 -3.22 32.12
N ARG A 72 22.81 -3.43 33.30
CA ARG A 72 21.38 -3.18 33.56
C ARG A 72 20.92 -1.76 33.20
N ASP A 73 21.80 -0.78 33.38
CA ASP A 73 21.51 0.64 33.11
C ASP A 73 21.63 1.01 31.62
N HIS A 74 22.18 0.12 30.79
CA HIS A 74 22.25 0.34 29.35
C HIS A 74 20.85 0.38 28.74
N ASP A 75 20.64 1.30 27.79
CA ASP A 75 19.32 1.59 27.20
C ASP A 75 18.61 0.34 26.67
N TYR A 76 19.36 -0.58 26.06
CA TYR A 76 18.83 -1.84 25.57
C TYR A 76 18.05 -2.64 26.63
N PHE A 77 18.59 -2.75 27.85
CA PHE A 77 17.96 -3.50 28.95
C PHE A 77 16.98 -2.61 29.71
N ARG A 78 17.36 -1.37 30.02
CA ARG A 78 16.53 -0.42 30.77
C ARG A 78 15.19 -0.13 30.10
N GLN A 79 15.16 -0.07 28.77
CA GLN A 79 13.96 0.22 27.99
C GLN A 79 13.24 -1.04 27.48
N ASP A 80 13.66 -2.24 27.92
CA ASP A 80 13.10 -3.51 27.47
C ASP A 80 13.01 -3.62 25.94
N ILE A 81 14.08 -3.21 25.23
CA ILE A 81 14.09 -3.14 23.75
C ILE A 81 13.75 -4.49 23.14
N PHE A 82 14.16 -5.60 23.76
CA PHE A 82 13.79 -6.94 23.32
C PHE A 82 12.26 -7.16 23.32
N ILE A 83 11.58 -6.77 24.40
CA ILE A 83 10.13 -6.95 24.57
C ILE A 83 9.37 -6.03 23.61
N ILE A 84 9.79 -4.78 23.47
CA ILE A 84 9.20 -3.84 22.50
C ILE A 84 9.31 -4.40 21.08
N THR A 85 10.50 -4.85 20.70
CA THR A 85 10.75 -5.40 19.36
C THR A 85 9.97 -6.69 19.13
N ARG A 86 9.81 -7.54 20.17
CA ARG A 86 8.97 -8.73 20.12
C ARG A 86 7.51 -8.39 19.85
N SER A 87 6.95 -7.41 20.55
CA SER A 87 5.57 -6.96 20.32
C SER A 87 5.39 -6.49 18.87
N MET A 88 6.32 -5.66 18.38
CA MET A 88 6.30 -5.19 16.99
C MET A 88 6.33 -6.34 15.98
N PHE A 89 7.16 -7.35 16.23
CA PHE A 89 7.26 -8.56 15.42
C PHE A 89 5.93 -9.34 15.43
N ASP A 90 5.44 -9.71 16.62
CA ASP A 90 4.24 -10.54 16.80
C ASP A 90 3.00 -9.88 16.16
N GLU A 91 2.79 -8.58 16.40
CA GLU A 91 1.69 -7.81 15.79
C GLU A 91 1.76 -7.80 14.26
N THR A 92 2.95 -7.59 13.70
CA THR A 92 3.15 -7.49 12.26
C THR A 92 3.00 -8.85 11.59
N MET A 93 3.54 -9.89 12.22
CA MET A 93 3.45 -11.28 11.76
C MET A 93 2.00 -11.76 11.78
N GLN A 94 1.26 -11.45 12.85
CA GLN A 94 -0.17 -11.76 12.95
C GLN A 94 -0.97 -11.04 11.85
N SER A 95 -0.74 -9.74 11.65
CA SER A 95 -1.43 -8.93 10.63
C SER A 95 -1.19 -9.45 9.21
N MET A 96 0.06 -9.77 8.86
CA MET A 96 0.42 -10.32 7.55
C MET A 96 -0.22 -11.68 7.30
N ASN A 97 -0.17 -12.58 8.29
CA ASN A 97 -0.78 -13.91 8.16
C ASN A 97 -2.30 -13.85 8.09
N GLN A 98 -2.96 -13.00 8.86
CA GLN A 98 -4.40 -12.78 8.76
C GLN A 98 -4.81 -12.32 7.36
N LEU A 99 -4.08 -11.35 6.77
CA LEU A 99 -4.35 -10.88 5.41
C LEU A 99 -4.08 -11.97 4.37
N ARG A 100 -3.00 -12.72 4.52
CA ARG A 100 -2.63 -13.85 3.66
C ARG A 100 -3.69 -14.95 3.70
N THR A 101 -4.18 -15.33 4.88
CA THR A 101 -5.26 -16.31 5.04
C THR A 101 -6.55 -15.85 4.38
N LYS A 102 -6.92 -14.56 4.52
CA LYS A 102 -8.09 -13.99 3.82
C LYS A 102 -7.95 -14.07 2.29
N LEU A 103 -6.76 -13.74 1.77
CA LEU A 103 -6.46 -13.83 0.34
C LEU A 103 -6.51 -15.26 -0.22
N ILE A 104 -6.15 -16.27 0.59
CA ILE A 104 -6.14 -17.68 0.18
C ILE A 104 -7.54 -18.30 0.26
N ASN A 105 -8.28 -18.03 1.34
CA ASN A 105 -9.53 -18.73 1.64
C ASN A 105 -10.77 -18.07 1.00
N GLU A 106 -10.69 -16.80 0.62
CA GLU A 106 -11.78 -16.12 -0.08
C GLU A 106 -11.38 -15.88 -1.55
N PRO A 107 -11.79 -16.76 -2.50
CA PRO A 107 -11.51 -16.57 -3.93
C PRO A 107 -12.07 -15.26 -4.51
N GLY A 108 -12.97 -14.57 -3.78
CA GLY A 108 -13.47 -13.23 -4.07
C GLY A 108 -12.74 -12.08 -3.36
N PHE A 109 -11.88 -12.32 -2.35
CA PHE A 109 -11.17 -11.26 -1.61
C PHE A 109 -10.02 -10.67 -2.43
N SER A 110 -9.35 -11.48 -3.25
CA SER A 110 -8.46 -10.99 -4.31
C SER A 110 -9.22 -10.12 -5.35
N GLY A 111 -10.53 -10.40 -5.52
CA GLY A 111 -11.48 -9.63 -6.34
C GLY A 111 -12.16 -8.44 -5.65
N LEU A 112 -12.04 -8.29 -4.33
CA LEU A 112 -12.50 -7.14 -3.52
C LEU A 112 -11.35 -6.16 -3.19
N LEU A 113 -10.11 -6.65 -3.28
CA LEU A 113 -8.90 -5.84 -3.38
C LEU A 113 -8.64 -5.34 -4.81
N LYS A 114 -9.35 -5.93 -5.79
CA LYS A 114 -9.73 -5.30 -7.06
C LYS A 114 -11.07 -4.57 -6.89
N PRO A 115 -11.33 -3.46 -7.60
CA PRO A 115 -12.61 -2.76 -7.47
C PRO A 115 -13.76 -3.63 -8.02
N LYS A 116 -14.81 -3.82 -7.23
CA LYS A 116 -16.01 -4.57 -7.60
C LYS A 116 -16.81 -3.81 -8.67
N ILE A 117 -16.82 -4.31 -9.90
CA ILE A 117 -17.77 -3.93 -10.95
C ILE A 117 -19.04 -4.76 -10.75
N LEU A 118 -20.18 -4.09 -10.63
CA LEU A 118 -21.50 -4.71 -10.49
C LEU A 118 -22.05 -5.00 -11.89
N GLU A 119 -22.15 -6.26 -12.28
CA GLU A 119 -22.83 -6.70 -13.51
C GLU A 119 -24.29 -7.08 -13.21
N THR A 120 -25.18 -6.74 -14.14
CA THR A 120 -26.60 -7.16 -14.19
C THR A 120 -26.80 -7.87 -15.55
N PRO A 121 -27.64 -8.93 -15.64
CA PRO A 121 -27.53 -9.94 -16.70
C PRO A 121 -28.38 -9.66 -17.96
N GLY A 122 -27.84 -10.02 -19.14
CA GLY A 122 -28.62 -10.28 -20.36
C GLY A 122 -27.90 -10.13 -21.72
N THR A 123 -27.39 -11.25 -22.28
CA THR A 123 -27.38 -11.72 -23.72
C THR A 123 -26.84 -10.84 -24.89
N PRO A 124 -26.39 -11.42 -26.05
CA PRO A 124 -25.63 -12.65 -26.34
C PRO A 124 -24.30 -12.43 -27.13
N GLN A 125 -23.35 -13.33 -26.89
CA GLN A 125 -22.29 -13.93 -27.74
C GLN A 125 -21.90 -13.32 -29.10
N PHE A 126 -20.58 -13.15 -29.33
CA PHE A 126 -19.92 -13.64 -30.54
C PHE A 126 -18.59 -14.33 -30.19
N ASP A 127 -18.38 -15.49 -30.82
CA ASP A 127 -17.24 -16.36 -30.69
C ASP A 127 -16.13 -15.91 -31.65
N THR A 128 -14.96 -15.58 -31.11
CA THR A 128 -13.71 -15.53 -31.86
C THR A 128 -12.61 -16.15 -31.01
N THR A 129 -12.68 -17.46 -30.87
CA THR A 129 -11.52 -18.25 -30.48
C THR A 129 -10.42 -18.11 -31.53
N GLY A 130 -9.31 -17.47 -31.15
CA GLY A 130 -7.98 -17.82 -31.68
C GLY A 130 -7.21 -16.72 -32.40
N VAL A 131 -6.20 -16.20 -31.68
CA VAL A 131 -4.90 -15.75 -32.21
C VAL A 131 -4.83 -14.32 -32.77
N HIS A 132 -4.68 -13.30 -31.91
CA HIS A 132 -3.42 -12.54 -31.71
C HIS A 132 -3.62 -11.41 -30.67
N GLN A 133 -2.71 -11.31 -29.69
CA GLN A 133 -2.37 -10.12 -28.89
C GLN A 133 -3.21 -9.78 -27.62
N GLN A 134 -3.10 -10.63 -26.59
CA GLN A 134 -3.68 -10.48 -25.24
C GLN A 134 -3.01 -9.39 -24.35
N ILE A 135 -2.65 -8.23 -24.91
CA ILE A 135 -2.04 -7.13 -24.11
C ILE A 135 -2.83 -5.82 -24.24
N GLY A 136 -3.69 -5.66 -25.27
CA GLY A 136 -4.49 -4.44 -25.47
C GLY A 136 -5.84 -4.39 -24.74
N ASP A 137 -6.53 -5.52 -24.59
CA ASP A 137 -7.94 -5.56 -24.17
C ASP A 137 -8.17 -5.18 -22.70
N GLU A 138 -7.25 -5.58 -21.80
CA GLU A 138 -7.38 -5.28 -20.36
C GLU A 138 -7.19 -3.79 -20.05
N THR A 139 -6.35 -3.09 -20.83
CA THR A 139 -6.04 -1.67 -20.63
C THR A 139 -7.21 -0.78 -21.09
N ASP A 140 -7.82 -1.11 -22.23
CA ASP A 140 -9.00 -0.40 -22.75
C ASP A 140 -10.24 -0.64 -21.90
N GLN A 141 -10.41 -1.86 -21.37
CA GLN A 141 -11.48 -2.19 -20.43
C GLN A 141 -11.29 -1.49 -19.07
N TYR A 142 -10.04 -1.30 -18.63
CA TYR A 142 -9.72 -0.55 -17.42
C TYR A 142 -9.93 0.97 -17.59
N LEU A 143 -9.48 1.54 -18.71
CA LEU A 143 -9.65 2.97 -19.02
C LEU A 143 -11.14 3.35 -19.13
N SER A 144 -11.92 2.56 -19.86
CA SER A 144 -13.38 2.76 -19.96
C SER A 144 -14.09 2.65 -18.61
N THR A 145 -13.61 1.77 -17.73
CA THR A 145 -14.10 1.66 -16.35
C THR A 145 -13.78 2.91 -15.52
N LEU A 146 -12.57 3.47 -15.62
CA LEU A 146 -12.20 4.69 -14.91
C LEU A 146 -12.99 5.91 -15.37
N LEU A 147 -13.21 6.05 -16.68
CA LEU A 147 -14.06 7.12 -17.25
C LEU A 147 -15.50 7.02 -16.72
N ARG A 148 -16.05 5.79 -16.65
CA ARG A 148 -17.38 5.55 -16.09
C ARG A 148 -17.44 5.86 -14.59
N ASN A 149 -16.43 5.46 -13.82
CA ASN A 149 -16.36 5.73 -12.39
C ASN A 149 -16.22 7.22 -12.09
N GLN A 150 -15.46 7.94 -12.91
CA GLN A 150 -15.32 9.39 -12.79
C GLN A 150 -16.66 10.09 -13.06
N MET A 151 -17.42 9.63 -14.06
CA MET A 151 -18.77 10.11 -14.32
C MET A 151 -19.72 9.85 -13.14
N CYS A 152 -19.65 8.67 -12.51
CA CYS A 152 -20.40 8.36 -11.30
C CYS A 152 -20.03 9.27 -10.12
N ASN A 153 -18.75 9.57 -9.92
CA ASN A 153 -18.28 10.47 -8.87
C ASN A 153 -18.74 11.91 -9.09
N PHE A 154 -18.67 12.41 -10.32
CA PHE A 154 -19.24 13.72 -10.67
C PHE A 154 -20.75 13.77 -10.43
N ASN A 155 -21.49 12.70 -10.76
CA ASN A 155 -22.91 12.61 -10.47
C ASN A 155 -23.20 12.56 -8.95
N ALA A 156 -22.36 11.88 -8.17
CA ALA A 156 -22.47 11.85 -6.71
C ALA A 156 -22.19 13.22 -6.08
N LEU A 157 -21.18 13.95 -6.58
CA LEU A 157 -20.89 15.32 -6.16
C LEU A 157 -22.04 16.26 -6.54
N LYS A 158 -22.54 16.18 -7.78
CA LYS A 158 -23.69 16.96 -8.25
C LYS A 158 -24.91 16.76 -7.36
N ARG A 159 -25.22 15.50 -6.99
CA ARG A 159 -26.31 15.18 -6.05
C ARG A 159 -26.07 15.75 -4.65
N ALA A 160 -24.84 15.70 -4.16
CA ALA A 160 -24.50 16.28 -2.86
C ALA A 160 -24.70 17.80 -2.88
N VAL A 161 -24.19 18.48 -3.91
CA VAL A 161 -24.36 19.93 -4.10
C VAL A 161 -25.83 20.32 -4.24
N SER A 162 -26.63 19.57 -5.01
CA SER A 162 -28.07 19.83 -5.15
C SER A 162 -28.87 19.65 -3.85
N LYS A 163 -28.32 18.95 -2.85
CA LYS A 163 -28.96 18.78 -1.53
C LYS A 163 -28.55 19.85 -0.53
N ILE A 164 -27.54 20.66 -0.82
CA ILE A 164 -27.09 21.74 0.05
C ILE A 164 -28.05 22.92 -0.14
N ASN A 165 -28.92 23.15 0.85
CA ASN A 165 -29.70 24.37 0.94
C ASN A 165 -29.03 25.33 1.92
N LEU A 166 -28.33 26.33 1.39
CA LEU A 166 -27.61 27.32 2.21
C LEU A 166 -28.56 28.20 3.04
N GLY A 167 -29.84 28.31 2.65
CA GLY A 167 -30.83 29.12 3.36
C GLY A 167 -31.31 28.52 4.69
N ASP A 168 -31.19 27.21 4.86
CA ASP A 168 -31.66 26.49 6.05
C ASP A 168 -30.55 26.26 7.10
N MET A 169 -29.31 26.64 6.76
CA MET A 169 -28.13 26.41 7.60
C MET A 169 -27.84 27.63 8.46
N THR A 170 -28.13 27.53 9.76
CA THR A 170 -27.96 28.62 10.74
C THR A 170 -26.73 28.43 11.61
N GLU A 171 -26.25 27.18 11.75
CA GLU A 171 -25.17 26.85 12.67
C GLU A 171 -23.87 26.48 11.92
N LYS A 172 -22.74 26.97 12.43
CA LYS A 172 -21.41 26.76 11.84
C LYS A 172 -21.07 25.29 11.61
N TRP A 173 -21.52 24.39 12.49
CA TRP A 173 -21.25 22.95 12.35
C TRP A 173 -21.97 22.34 11.14
N GLN A 174 -23.16 22.84 10.79
CA GLN A 174 -23.93 22.36 9.64
C GLN A 174 -23.20 22.67 8.34
N LEU A 175 -22.68 23.89 8.23
CA LEU A 175 -21.83 24.30 7.11
C LEU A 175 -20.55 23.47 7.04
N GLN A 176 -19.90 23.23 8.19
CA GLN A 176 -18.70 22.42 8.25
C GLN A 176 -18.94 20.96 7.83
N ASP A 177 -20.08 20.40 8.20
CA ASP A 177 -20.49 19.05 7.81
C ASP A 177 -20.70 18.94 6.30
N GLN A 178 -21.42 19.90 5.70
CA GLN A 178 -21.58 19.94 4.23
C GLN A 178 -20.24 20.11 3.51
N VAL A 179 -19.34 20.95 4.02
CA VAL A 179 -17.99 21.10 3.47
C VAL A 179 -17.19 19.80 3.58
N ASN A 180 -17.31 19.07 4.69
CA ASN A 180 -16.65 17.77 4.84
C ASN A 180 -17.21 16.72 3.87
N ILE A 181 -18.52 16.71 3.64
CA ILE A 181 -19.18 15.83 2.65
C ILE A 181 -18.69 16.16 1.24
N LEU A 182 -18.64 17.44 0.87
CA LEU A 182 -18.13 17.88 -0.43
C LEU A 182 -16.65 17.55 -0.60
N ARG A 183 -15.82 17.76 0.42
CA ARG A 183 -14.39 17.41 0.41
C ARG A 183 -14.19 15.92 0.19
N SER A 184 -14.92 15.06 0.91
CA SER A 184 -14.85 13.61 0.73
C SER A 184 -15.27 13.17 -0.69
N LYS A 185 -16.29 13.82 -1.28
CA LYS A 185 -16.71 13.56 -2.67
C LYS A 185 -15.67 14.04 -3.69
N TRP A 186 -15.04 15.18 -3.43
CA TRP A 186 -13.97 15.74 -4.26
C TRP A 186 -12.70 14.89 -4.24
N GLU A 187 -12.27 14.41 -3.07
CA GLU A 187 -11.12 13.49 -2.93
C GLU A 187 -11.29 12.22 -3.78
N SER A 188 -12.52 11.75 -3.92
CA SER A 188 -12.84 10.60 -4.78
C SER A 188 -12.70 10.91 -6.28
N ILE A 189 -13.05 12.13 -6.69
CA ILE A 189 -12.88 12.63 -8.07
C ILE A 189 -11.40 12.86 -8.38
N ASP A 190 -10.69 13.53 -7.47
CA ASP A 190 -9.27 13.86 -7.62
C ASP A 190 -8.44 12.60 -7.79
N LYS A 191 -8.69 11.58 -6.95
CA LYS A 191 -8.01 10.27 -7.06
C LYS A 191 -8.15 9.64 -8.45
N ILE A 192 -9.37 9.55 -8.98
CA ILE A 192 -9.58 8.96 -10.32
C ILE A 192 -9.07 9.90 -11.41
N HIS A 193 -9.09 11.22 -11.21
CA HIS A 193 -8.54 12.19 -12.15
C HIS A 193 -7.03 12.00 -12.33
N TRP A 194 -6.30 11.77 -11.24
CA TRP A 194 -4.87 11.43 -11.28
C TRP A 194 -4.61 10.09 -11.98
N GLU A 195 -5.43 9.07 -11.72
CA GLU A 195 -5.34 7.76 -12.39
C GLU A 195 -5.60 7.89 -13.90
N LEU A 196 -6.62 8.63 -14.31
CA LEU A 196 -6.91 8.93 -15.71
C LEU A 196 -5.79 9.73 -16.37
N SER A 197 -5.26 10.75 -15.68
CA SER A 197 -4.17 11.57 -16.21
C SER A 197 -2.92 10.73 -16.47
N TYR A 198 -2.62 9.78 -15.58
CA TYR A 198 -1.49 8.85 -15.72
C TYR A 198 -1.68 7.85 -16.87
N LEU A 199 -2.89 7.31 -17.06
CA LEU A 199 -3.17 6.35 -18.12
C LEU A 199 -3.32 7.00 -19.50
N LEU A 200 -3.86 8.22 -19.55
CA LEU A 200 -3.96 9.01 -20.77
C LEU A 200 -2.60 9.62 -21.17
N GLN A 201 -1.63 9.71 -20.23
CA GLN A 201 -0.24 10.08 -20.52
C GLN A 201 0.50 9.07 -21.40
N GLY A 202 -0.06 7.89 -21.65
CA GLY A 202 0.46 6.90 -22.62
C GLY A 202 -0.24 6.90 -23.98
N ASN A 203 -1.19 7.81 -24.22
CA ASN A 203 -1.87 7.94 -25.52
C ASN A 203 -1.74 9.37 -26.05
N ASP A 204 -0.62 10.03 -25.75
CA ASP A 204 -0.28 11.32 -26.31
C ASP A 204 0.15 11.12 -27.78
N LYS A 205 -0.84 10.88 -28.63
CA LYS A 205 -0.69 10.92 -30.09
C LYS A 205 -0.04 12.24 -30.52
N ASP A 206 -0.16 13.29 -29.71
CA ASP A 206 0.49 14.59 -29.92
C ASP A 206 2.00 14.53 -29.61
N TYR A 207 2.44 13.75 -28.60
CA TYR A 207 3.86 13.47 -28.33
C TYR A 207 4.47 12.57 -29.40
N GLU A 208 3.82 11.46 -29.77
CA GLU A 208 4.32 10.58 -30.83
C GLU A 208 4.35 11.31 -32.19
N ALA A 209 3.32 12.11 -32.52
CA ALA A 209 3.32 12.92 -33.74
C ALA A 209 4.41 14.00 -33.74
N LYS A 210 4.67 14.66 -32.59
CA LYS A 210 5.79 15.60 -32.45
C LYS A 210 7.14 14.89 -32.55
N PHE A 211 7.30 13.74 -31.92
CA PHE A 211 8.52 12.95 -31.96
C PHE A 211 8.82 12.45 -33.38
N ASP A 212 7.81 11.96 -34.11
CA ASP A 212 7.92 11.54 -35.50
C ASP A 212 8.24 12.71 -36.45
N HIS A 213 7.67 13.89 -36.19
CA HIS A 213 7.98 15.10 -36.94
C HIS A 213 9.44 15.54 -36.72
N TRP A 214 9.92 15.46 -35.48
CA TRP A 214 11.31 15.79 -35.14
C TRP A 214 12.31 14.74 -35.64
N SER A 215 12.00 13.45 -35.55
CA SER A 215 12.89 12.37 -35.97
C SER A 215 13.11 12.32 -37.49
N LYS A 216 12.07 12.65 -38.28
CA LYS A 216 12.15 12.76 -39.74
C LYS A 216 12.92 14.01 -40.21
N SER A 217 12.92 15.07 -39.41
CA SER A 217 13.61 16.32 -39.73
C SER A 217 15.13 16.27 -39.50
N THR A 218 15.64 15.26 -38.78
CA THR A 218 17.07 15.09 -38.47
C THR A 218 17.77 14.04 -39.34
N THR A 219 17.11 13.53 -40.39
CA THR A 219 17.70 12.51 -41.30
C THR A 219 17.86 13.03 -42.73
N THR A 220 18.18 14.31 -42.91
CA THR A 220 18.61 14.89 -44.20
C THR A 220 19.79 15.81 -43.95
#